data_AF-A0A1Q8SM83-F1
#
_entry.id   AF-A0A1Q8SM83-F1
#
_cell.length_a   1.000
_cell.length_b   1.000
_cell.length_c   1.000
_cell.angle_alpha   90.00
_cell.angle_beta   90.00
_cell.angle_gamma   90.00
#
_symmetry.space_group_name_H-M   'P 1'
#
loop_
_entity.id
_entity.type
_entity.pdbx_description
1 polymer ?
#
loop_
_entity_poly.entity_id
_entity_poly.type
_entity_poly.pdbx_seq_one_letter_code
_entity_poly.pdbx_strand_id
1 'polypeptide(L)'
;TLSVSAVNGVTGSVGQAITGSNGGTFTLNADGSYSFNPGTAFDRLAAGQTDKTQISYTVSDGQGGTATSTLTVTVTGTNDAPVITGTATGSVTEDSNVNTSGNLTASGALTATDADNGQSGFVPGSANAAAGTLGTLAITAGGNWSYSVANSAVQYLKAGETKVENFTVSTLDGTTKTIAVTIVGTNELPETLDVSVTGREDPSSLIAVNLAGTDVDGNIGSFEISSLGANGTFYRDAAGTQALTPGASISASSNGAT
;
A
#
# COMPACT_ATOMS: atom_id res chain seq x y z
N THR A 1 49.55 -16.68 43.68
CA THR A 1 48.78 -15.66 42.93
C THR A 1 47.55 -16.35 42.39
N LEU A 2 46.37 -15.70 42.44
CA LEU A 2 45.18 -16.29 41.85
C LEU A 2 45.28 -16.22 40.32
N SER A 3 45.02 -17.34 39.64
CA SER A 3 45.02 -17.41 38.18
C SER A 3 43.92 -18.33 37.67
N VAL A 4 43.38 -18.05 36.49
CA VAL A 4 42.51 -19.00 35.79
C VAL A 4 43.39 -20.13 35.26
N SER A 5 43.12 -21.35 35.73
CA SER A 5 43.89 -22.56 35.45
C SER A 5 43.23 -23.48 34.42
N ALA A 6 41.92 -23.37 34.22
CA ALA A 6 41.17 -24.09 33.20
C ALA A 6 39.89 -23.35 32.81
N VAL A 7 39.46 -23.56 31.57
CA VAL A 7 38.14 -23.13 31.05
C VAL A 7 37.38 -24.37 30.58
N ASN A 8 36.13 -24.52 31.00
CA ASN A 8 35.31 -25.72 30.79
C ASN A 8 36.03 -27.02 31.22
N GLY A 9 36.83 -26.96 32.28
CA GLY A 9 37.62 -28.08 32.80
C GLY A 9 38.88 -28.43 31.99
N VAL A 10 39.22 -27.64 30.95
CA VAL A 10 40.38 -27.88 30.09
C VAL A 10 41.43 -26.80 30.30
N THR A 11 42.65 -27.19 30.70
CA THR A 11 43.77 -26.26 30.96
C THR A 11 44.23 -25.53 29.69
N GLY A 12 44.29 -26.24 28.56
CA GLY A 12 44.67 -25.67 27.26
C GLY A 12 43.67 -24.68 26.65
N SER A 13 42.49 -24.51 27.26
CA SER A 13 41.47 -23.57 26.80
C SER A 13 41.62 -22.16 27.39
N VAL A 14 42.53 -21.98 28.36
CA VAL A 14 42.83 -20.65 28.91
C VAL A 14 43.47 -19.77 27.83
N GLY A 15 42.92 -18.57 27.63
CA GLY A 15 43.33 -17.63 26.59
C GLY A 15 42.90 -18.00 25.18
N GLN A 16 42.19 -19.11 24.99
CA GLN A 16 41.69 -19.55 23.69
C GLN A 16 40.22 -19.12 23.48
N ALA A 17 39.83 -19.04 22.21
CA ALA A 17 38.45 -18.85 21.80
C ALA A 17 37.63 -20.12 22.08
N ILE A 18 36.57 -20.01 22.87
CA ILE A 18 35.70 -21.13 23.27
C ILE A 18 34.24 -20.73 23.05
N THR A 19 33.47 -21.61 22.40
CA THR A 19 32.03 -21.39 22.21
C THR A 19 31.29 -21.43 23.54
N GLY A 20 30.42 -20.45 23.77
CA GLY A 20 29.55 -20.42 24.95
C GLY A 20 28.44 -21.47 24.88
N SER A 21 27.82 -21.78 26.03
CA SER A 21 26.75 -22.78 26.15
C SER A 21 25.54 -22.53 25.25
N ASN A 22 25.32 -21.29 24.81
CA ASN A 22 24.23 -20.88 23.93
C ASN A 22 24.74 -20.01 22.77
N GLY A 23 25.94 -20.32 22.28
CA GLY A 23 26.58 -19.56 21.20
C GLY A 23 27.37 -18.35 21.68
N GLY A 24 27.88 -17.60 20.70
CA GLY A 24 28.95 -16.62 20.90
C GLY A 24 30.29 -17.29 21.25
N THR A 25 31.34 -16.49 21.25
CA THR A 25 32.71 -16.93 21.53
C THR A 25 33.28 -16.17 22.72
N PHE A 26 33.71 -16.90 23.73
CA PHE A 26 34.42 -16.40 24.90
C PHE A 26 35.93 -16.52 24.71
N THR A 27 36.69 -15.62 25.33
CA THR A 27 38.11 -15.83 25.63
C THR A 27 38.33 -15.41 27.07
N LEU A 28 38.84 -16.30 27.91
CA LEU A 28 39.15 -16.02 29.32
C LEU A 28 40.63 -16.30 29.57
N ASN A 29 41.38 -15.26 29.89
CA ASN A 29 42.82 -15.31 30.08
C ASN A 29 43.20 -15.74 31.51
N ALA A 30 44.45 -16.15 31.69
CA ALA A 30 44.98 -16.59 32.98
C ALA A 30 44.91 -15.51 34.06
N ASP A 31 44.96 -14.22 33.68
CA ASP A 31 44.86 -13.06 34.57
C ASP A 31 43.41 -12.69 34.94
N GLY A 32 42.42 -13.40 34.40
CA GLY A 32 40.99 -13.16 34.63
C GLY A 32 40.37 -12.13 33.69
N SER A 33 41.14 -11.47 32.83
CA SER A 33 40.57 -10.66 31.75
C SER A 33 39.81 -11.55 30.76
N TYR A 34 38.70 -11.04 30.23
CA TYR A 34 37.88 -11.79 29.30
C TYR A 34 37.31 -10.92 28.17
N SER A 35 36.98 -11.57 27.06
CA SER A 35 36.20 -10.99 25.97
C SER A 35 35.07 -11.95 25.58
N PHE A 36 34.01 -11.38 25.02
CA PHE A 36 32.89 -12.13 24.46
C PHE A 36 32.49 -11.51 23.13
N ASN A 37 32.40 -12.33 22.08
CA ASN A 37 31.89 -11.94 20.77
C ASN A 37 30.58 -12.71 20.50
N PRO A 38 29.41 -12.05 20.42
CA PRO A 38 28.15 -12.74 20.16
C PRO A 38 28.08 -13.35 18.75
N GLY A 39 28.81 -12.80 17.77
CA GLY A 39 28.63 -13.15 16.36
C GLY A 39 27.16 -13.01 15.93
N THR A 40 26.66 -13.94 15.12
CA THR A 40 25.26 -14.02 14.69
C THR A 40 24.40 -14.92 15.60
N ALA A 41 24.96 -15.40 16.72
CA ALA A 41 24.30 -16.41 17.55
C ALA A 41 23.06 -15.87 18.27
N PHE A 42 22.84 -14.55 18.26
CA PHE A 42 21.77 -13.87 18.98
C PHE A 42 20.90 -12.98 18.10
N ASP A 43 21.08 -12.98 16.78
CA ASP A 43 20.28 -12.19 15.80
C ASP A 43 18.79 -12.54 15.81
N ARG A 44 18.40 -13.61 16.52
CA ARG A 44 17.00 -13.98 16.72
C ARG A 44 16.29 -13.18 17.82
N LEU A 45 17.04 -12.43 18.63
CA LEU A 45 16.52 -11.76 19.81
C LEU A 45 15.94 -10.40 19.43
N ALA A 46 14.61 -10.31 19.49
CA ALA A 46 13.90 -9.04 19.32
C ALA A 46 14.36 -8.00 20.36
N ALA A 47 14.09 -6.72 20.06
CA ALA A 47 14.44 -5.60 20.94
C ALA A 47 14.02 -5.82 22.40
N GLY A 48 15.00 -5.82 23.30
CA GLY A 48 14.78 -5.98 24.74
C GLY A 48 14.58 -7.43 25.21
N GLN A 49 14.46 -8.40 24.29
CA GLN A 49 14.54 -9.81 24.65
C GLN A 49 15.96 -10.13 25.15
N THR A 50 16.07 -11.04 26.12
CA THR A 50 17.37 -11.46 26.63
C THR A 50 17.58 -12.96 26.51
N ASP A 51 18.83 -13.35 26.32
CA ASP A 51 19.26 -14.75 26.45
C ASP A 51 20.64 -14.81 27.11
N LYS A 52 20.98 -15.97 27.68
CA LYS A 52 22.22 -16.17 28.41
C LYS A 52 23.10 -17.19 27.72
N THR A 53 24.40 -16.94 27.77
CA THR A 53 25.44 -17.89 27.38
C THR A 53 26.55 -17.88 28.43
N GLN A 54 27.18 -19.02 28.64
CA GLN A 54 28.13 -19.17 29.74
C GLN A 54 29.24 -20.17 29.43
N ILE A 55 30.34 -20.03 30.17
CA ILE A 55 31.43 -20.99 30.29
C ILE A 55 31.72 -21.22 31.78
N SER A 56 32.26 -22.38 32.14
CA SER A 56 32.84 -22.59 33.48
C SER A 56 34.34 -22.33 33.47
N TYR A 57 34.90 -21.97 34.62
CA TYR A 57 36.33 -21.75 34.78
C TYR A 57 36.80 -22.18 36.16
N THR A 58 38.07 -22.59 36.25
CA THR A 58 38.72 -23.00 37.51
C THR A 58 39.84 -22.03 37.84
N VAL A 59 39.81 -21.44 39.03
CA VAL A 59 40.90 -20.63 39.56
C VAL A 59 41.80 -21.46 40.48
N SER A 60 43.11 -21.20 40.46
CA SER A 60 44.08 -21.80 41.38
C SER A 60 44.82 -20.72 42.16
N ASP A 61 45.14 -21.00 43.43
CA ASP A 61 45.95 -20.14 44.29
C ASP A 61 47.47 -20.29 44.08
N GLY A 62 47.88 -21.31 43.30
CA GLY A 62 49.29 -21.69 43.09
C GLY A 62 49.91 -22.48 44.25
N GLN A 63 49.12 -22.87 45.25
CA GLN A 63 49.53 -23.62 46.46
C GLN A 63 48.77 -24.94 46.62
N GLY A 64 48.05 -25.37 45.57
CA GLY A 64 47.28 -26.62 45.53
C GLY A 64 45.78 -26.44 45.77
N GLY A 65 45.32 -25.24 46.10
CA GLY A 65 43.91 -24.90 46.20
C GLY A 65 43.31 -24.54 44.84
N THR A 66 42.11 -25.03 44.55
CA THR A 66 41.35 -24.67 43.34
C THR A 66 39.87 -24.46 43.65
N ALA A 67 39.21 -23.57 42.89
CA ALA A 67 37.77 -23.39 42.93
C ALA A 67 37.20 -23.22 41.52
N THR A 68 35.98 -23.70 41.29
CA THR A 68 35.30 -23.58 40.00
C THR A 68 34.12 -22.62 40.11
N SER A 69 33.91 -21.81 39.08
CA SER A 69 32.76 -20.91 38.97
C SER A 69 32.32 -20.80 37.50
N THR A 70 31.26 -20.03 37.26
CA THR A 70 30.66 -19.81 35.95
C THR A 70 30.80 -18.34 35.57
N LEU A 71 31.25 -18.09 34.34
CA LEU A 71 31.16 -16.78 33.70
C LEU A 71 29.91 -16.79 32.82
N THR A 72 28.91 -16.01 33.19
CA THR A 72 27.64 -15.88 32.44
C THR A 72 27.56 -14.51 31.81
N VAL A 73 27.27 -14.46 30.51
CA VAL A 73 26.91 -13.25 29.77
C VAL A 73 25.41 -13.29 29.50
N THR A 74 24.73 -12.18 29.79
CA THR A 74 23.36 -11.94 29.34
C THR A 74 23.43 -11.02 28.12
N VAL A 75 22.91 -11.48 26.99
CA VAL A 75 22.80 -10.71 25.75
C VAL A 75 21.39 -10.15 25.66
N THR A 76 21.26 -8.85 25.39
CA THR A 76 19.99 -8.19 25.12
C THR A 76 19.89 -7.90 23.63
N GLY A 77 18.80 -8.32 23.00
CA GLY A 77 18.53 -8.13 21.58
C GLY A 77 18.25 -6.67 21.20
N THR A 78 18.47 -6.39 19.92
CA THR A 78 18.12 -5.14 19.23
C THR A 78 17.17 -5.47 18.08
N ASN A 79 16.38 -4.51 17.61
CA ASN A 79 15.48 -4.76 16.49
C ASN A 79 16.27 -4.89 15.18
N ASP A 80 16.08 -6.00 14.48
CA ASP A 80 16.49 -6.17 13.09
C ASP A 80 15.29 -5.85 12.18
N ALA A 81 15.44 -4.86 11.29
CA ALA A 81 14.30 -4.46 10.45
C ALA A 81 14.00 -5.55 9.40
N PRO A 82 12.72 -5.91 9.17
CA PRO A 82 12.35 -6.93 8.21
C PRO A 82 12.59 -6.45 6.77
N VAL A 83 12.95 -7.40 5.93
CA VAL A 83 13.00 -7.21 4.48
C VAL A 83 11.62 -7.48 3.90
N ILE A 84 11.01 -6.46 3.28
CA ILE A 84 9.67 -6.55 2.66
C ILE A 84 9.77 -6.65 1.14
N THR A 85 9.30 -7.76 0.58
CA THR A 85 9.25 -8.03 -0.87
C THR A 85 7.82 -8.32 -1.34
N GLY A 86 7.65 -8.58 -2.64
CA GLY A 86 6.36 -8.93 -3.25
C GLY A 86 5.70 -7.77 -4.00
N THR A 87 4.41 -7.92 -4.30
CA THR A 87 3.65 -6.97 -5.11
C THR A 87 3.05 -5.89 -4.23
N ALA A 88 3.59 -4.66 -4.33
CA ALA A 88 3.11 -3.48 -3.62
C ALA A 88 2.29 -2.53 -4.51
N THR A 89 1.82 -3.01 -5.66
CA THR A 89 1.04 -2.22 -6.60
C THR A 89 -0.19 -2.99 -7.08
N GLY A 90 -1.27 -2.27 -7.36
CA GLY A 90 -2.48 -2.80 -7.96
C GLY A 90 -3.08 -1.82 -8.95
N SER A 91 -4.00 -2.29 -9.79
CA SER A 91 -4.78 -1.42 -10.65
C SER A 91 -6.19 -1.96 -10.84
N VAL A 92 -7.13 -1.05 -10.96
CA VAL A 92 -8.51 -1.32 -11.37
C VAL A 92 -8.89 -0.36 -12.49
N THR A 93 -9.80 -0.78 -13.35
CA THR A 93 -10.38 0.07 -14.39
C THR A 93 -11.85 0.25 -14.06
N GLU A 94 -12.31 1.48 -14.13
CA GLU A 94 -13.72 1.83 -14.02
C GLU A 94 -14.58 0.97 -14.95
N ASP A 95 -15.78 0.63 -14.48
CA ASP A 95 -16.79 -0.22 -15.12
C ASP A 95 -16.35 -1.64 -15.48
N SER A 96 -15.10 -1.99 -15.18
CA SER A 96 -14.49 -3.24 -15.59
C SER A 96 -14.42 -4.21 -14.41
N ASN A 97 -15.00 -5.41 -14.60
CA ASN A 97 -15.01 -6.47 -13.58
C ASN A 97 -15.62 -6.03 -12.24
N VAL A 98 -16.65 -5.17 -12.28
CA VAL A 98 -17.41 -4.76 -11.10
C VAL A 98 -18.05 -5.99 -10.48
N ASN A 99 -17.79 -6.23 -9.19
CA ASN A 99 -18.34 -7.37 -8.48
C ASN A 99 -19.83 -7.18 -8.17
N THR A 100 -20.48 -8.21 -7.62
CA THR A 100 -21.92 -8.19 -7.28
C THR A 100 -22.30 -7.16 -6.22
N SER A 101 -21.33 -6.58 -5.51
CA SER A 101 -21.53 -5.51 -4.54
C SER A 101 -21.31 -4.11 -5.14
N GLY A 102 -21.06 -4.01 -6.44
CA GLY A 102 -20.83 -2.73 -7.11
C GLY A 102 -19.40 -2.19 -6.94
N ASN A 103 -18.44 -3.04 -6.57
CA ASN A 103 -17.06 -2.62 -6.29
C ASN A 103 -16.07 -3.13 -7.32
N LEU A 104 -15.07 -2.31 -7.60
CA LEU A 104 -13.82 -2.68 -8.25
C LEU A 104 -12.85 -3.24 -7.21
N THR A 105 -12.13 -4.31 -7.55
CA THR A 105 -11.21 -4.96 -6.62
C THR A 105 -9.85 -5.23 -7.25
N ALA A 106 -8.81 -5.13 -6.43
CA ALA A 106 -7.45 -5.54 -6.77
C ALA A 106 -6.84 -6.30 -5.60
N SER A 107 -5.86 -7.17 -5.86
CA SER A 107 -5.18 -7.93 -4.82
C SER A 107 -3.73 -8.17 -5.16
N GLY A 108 -2.97 -8.55 -4.14
CA GLY A 108 -1.59 -8.95 -4.27
C GLY A 108 -1.07 -9.52 -2.96
N ALA A 109 0.22 -9.81 -2.91
CA ALA A 109 0.86 -10.38 -1.74
C ALA A 109 2.22 -9.74 -1.51
N LEU A 110 2.47 -9.40 -0.25
CA LEU A 110 3.77 -9.03 0.27
C LEU A 110 4.35 -10.19 1.09
N THR A 111 5.65 -10.18 1.29
CA THR A 111 6.35 -11.09 2.20
C THR A 111 7.26 -10.25 3.08
N ALA A 112 7.22 -10.50 4.39
CA ALA A 112 8.13 -9.90 5.36
C ALA A 112 9.02 -11.02 5.94
N THR A 113 10.33 -10.85 5.86
CA THR A 113 11.31 -11.76 6.47
C THR A 113 12.14 -11.00 7.47
N ASP A 114 12.20 -11.53 8.67
CA ASP A 114 12.82 -10.89 9.82
C ASP A 114 13.79 -11.87 10.50
N ALA A 115 14.94 -11.37 10.96
CA ALA A 115 15.88 -12.16 11.76
C ALA A 115 15.32 -12.40 13.17
N ASP A 116 14.56 -11.44 13.70
CA ASP A 116 13.94 -11.49 15.02
C ASP A 116 12.86 -12.57 15.07
N ASN A 117 12.97 -13.47 16.05
CA ASN A 117 12.09 -14.61 16.13
C ASN A 117 10.64 -14.18 16.42
N GLY A 118 9.74 -14.56 15.52
CA GLY A 118 8.32 -14.22 15.62
C GLY A 118 7.94 -12.86 15.04
N GLN A 119 8.88 -12.11 14.46
CA GLN A 119 8.61 -10.80 13.84
C GLN A 119 8.38 -10.85 12.32
N SER A 120 8.60 -12.02 11.70
CA SER A 120 8.22 -12.25 10.31
C SER A 120 6.70 -12.23 10.15
N GLY A 121 6.15 -11.13 9.63
CA GLY A 121 4.72 -11.00 9.33
C GLY A 121 4.22 -9.56 9.33
N PHE A 122 2.94 -9.40 9.02
CA PHE A 122 2.24 -8.11 9.02
C PHE A 122 1.25 -7.99 10.17
N VAL A 123 0.98 -6.76 10.60
CA VAL A 123 -0.17 -6.46 11.46
C VAL A 123 -1.44 -6.61 10.59
N PRO A 124 -2.32 -7.59 10.86
CA PRO A 124 -3.50 -7.81 10.04
C PRO A 124 -4.57 -6.74 10.27
N GLY A 125 -5.31 -6.39 9.23
CA GLY A 125 -6.43 -5.47 9.30
C GLY A 125 -6.43 -4.42 8.19
N SER A 126 -7.22 -3.36 8.40
CA SER A 126 -7.30 -2.23 7.47
C SER A 126 -6.01 -1.44 7.45
N ALA A 127 -5.48 -1.19 6.25
CA ALA A 127 -4.31 -0.36 6.05
C ALA A 127 -4.63 1.13 6.28
N ASN A 128 -3.61 1.91 6.62
CA ASN A 128 -3.74 3.35 6.77
C ASN A 128 -3.83 4.01 5.38
N ALA A 129 -4.99 4.59 5.06
CA ALA A 129 -5.23 5.26 3.78
C ALA A 129 -4.75 6.72 3.80
N ALA A 130 -4.08 7.15 2.72
CA ALA A 130 -3.74 8.56 2.53
C ALA A 130 -5.01 9.43 2.43
N ALA A 131 -4.89 10.73 2.72
CA ALA A 131 -6.00 11.66 2.61
C ALA A 131 -6.56 11.71 1.17
N GLY A 132 -7.89 11.76 1.04
CA GLY A 132 -8.55 11.80 -0.27
C GLY A 132 -8.64 10.45 -1.00
N THR A 133 -8.37 9.35 -0.30
CA THR A 133 -8.61 7.98 -0.78
C THR A 133 -10.11 7.66 -0.77
N LEU A 134 -10.59 7.02 -1.84
CA LEU A 134 -11.96 6.56 -2.04
C LEU A 134 -12.12 5.08 -1.63
N GLY A 135 -11.11 4.26 -1.94
CA GLY A 135 -11.12 2.84 -1.64
C GLY A 135 -10.70 2.49 -0.22
N THR A 136 -10.71 1.19 0.05
CA THR A 136 -10.18 0.58 1.28
C THR A 136 -9.22 -0.54 0.92
N LEU A 137 -8.23 -0.77 1.77
CA LEU A 137 -7.30 -1.89 1.63
C LEU A 137 -7.16 -2.60 2.97
N ALA A 138 -7.17 -3.92 2.95
CA ALA A 138 -6.86 -4.76 4.11
C ALA A 138 -5.71 -5.71 3.78
N ILE A 139 -4.89 -6.03 4.79
CA ILE A 139 -3.80 -7.01 4.70
C ILE A 139 -3.96 -8.10 5.76
N THR A 140 -3.59 -9.33 5.41
CA THR A 140 -3.54 -10.47 6.33
C THR A 140 -2.18 -10.55 7.01
N ALA A 141 -2.07 -11.31 8.12
CA ALA A 141 -0.78 -11.52 8.79
C ALA A 141 0.30 -12.13 7.87
N GLY A 142 -0.13 -12.94 6.88
CA GLY A 142 0.73 -13.53 5.86
C GLY A 142 1.02 -12.62 4.65
N GLY A 143 0.56 -11.37 4.65
CA GLY A 143 0.90 -10.37 3.63
C GLY A 143 0.00 -10.34 2.38
N ASN A 144 -1.01 -11.21 2.29
CA ASN A 144 -2.04 -11.08 1.24
C ASN A 144 -2.87 -9.83 1.51
N TRP A 145 -2.99 -8.95 0.52
CA TRP A 145 -3.79 -7.74 0.61
C TRP A 145 -4.90 -7.72 -0.44
N SER A 146 -5.98 -7.03 -0.11
CA SER A 146 -7.14 -6.82 -0.97
C SER A 146 -7.59 -5.36 -0.91
N TYR A 147 -7.75 -4.75 -2.07
CA TYR A 147 -8.30 -3.42 -2.28
C TYR A 147 -9.74 -3.52 -2.79
N SER A 148 -10.59 -2.57 -2.37
CA SER A 148 -11.95 -2.40 -2.87
C SER A 148 -12.33 -0.92 -2.92
N VAL A 149 -12.93 -0.50 -4.03
CA VAL A 149 -13.54 0.83 -4.18
C VAL A 149 -14.90 0.68 -4.86
N ALA A 150 -15.88 1.49 -4.46
CA ALA A 150 -17.18 1.51 -5.13
C ALA A 150 -17.00 2.05 -6.56
N ASN A 151 -17.53 1.35 -7.56
CA ASN A 151 -17.47 1.80 -8.96
C ASN A 151 -18.14 3.17 -9.10
N SER A 152 -19.28 3.35 -8.45
CA SER A 152 -20.02 4.63 -8.45
C SER A 152 -19.23 5.83 -7.88
N ALA A 153 -18.15 5.59 -7.11
CA ALA A 153 -17.32 6.66 -6.58
C ALA A 153 -16.28 7.18 -7.58
N VAL A 154 -16.09 6.50 -8.71
CA VAL A 154 -15.03 6.80 -9.68
C VAL A 154 -15.53 7.25 -11.06
N GLN A 155 -16.85 7.26 -11.31
CA GLN A 155 -17.45 7.67 -12.60
C GLN A 155 -17.14 9.10 -13.07
N TYR A 156 -16.44 9.89 -12.26
CA TYR A 156 -16.04 11.25 -12.64
C TYR A 156 -14.71 11.27 -13.40
N LEU A 157 -13.98 10.14 -13.45
CA LEU A 157 -12.70 10.04 -14.14
C LEU A 157 -12.94 9.90 -15.64
N LYS A 158 -12.26 10.71 -16.44
CA LYS A 158 -12.35 10.59 -17.91
C LYS A 158 -11.60 9.37 -18.40
N ALA A 159 -11.85 8.97 -19.66
CA ALA A 159 -11.09 7.91 -20.30
C ALA A 159 -9.56 8.11 -20.21
N GLY A 160 -8.91 7.16 -19.54
CA GLY A 160 -7.46 7.16 -19.34
C GLY A 160 -6.95 8.13 -18.26
N GLU A 161 -7.83 8.94 -17.65
CA GLU A 161 -7.49 9.67 -16.43
C GLU A 161 -7.24 8.68 -15.29
N THR A 162 -6.26 8.97 -14.44
CA THR A 162 -5.88 8.06 -13.37
C THR A 162 -5.93 8.70 -12.00
N LYS A 163 -6.42 7.96 -11.02
CA LYS A 163 -6.28 8.28 -9.60
C LYS A 163 -5.45 7.23 -8.90
N VAL A 164 -4.36 7.65 -8.27
CA VAL A 164 -3.50 6.78 -7.46
C VAL A 164 -3.86 6.93 -5.99
N GLU A 165 -4.12 5.81 -5.33
CA GLU A 165 -4.41 5.71 -3.90
C GLU A 165 -3.30 4.97 -3.17
N ASN A 166 -2.83 5.53 -2.06
CA ASN A 166 -1.71 4.99 -1.29
C ASN A 166 -2.18 4.51 0.08
N PHE A 167 -1.78 3.28 0.42
CA PHE A 167 -2.11 2.61 1.67
C PHE A 167 -0.83 2.19 2.39
N THR A 168 -0.69 2.52 3.66
CA THR A 168 0.47 2.12 4.48
C THR A 168 0.09 0.92 5.34
N VAL A 169 0.87 -0.15 5.23
CA VAL A 169 0.82 -1.34 6.10
C VAL A 169 2.07 -1.40 6.97
N SER A 170 2.02 -2.14 8.08
CA SER A 170 3.14 -2.34 8.99
C SER A 170 3.41 -3.82 9.27
N THR A 171 4.67 -4.17 9.42
CA THR A 171 5.13 -5.45 10.00
C THR A 171 4.94 -5.45 11.51
N LEU A 172 5.16 -6.62 12.14
CA LEU A 172 4.97 -6.79 13.59
C LEU A 172 5.93 -5.94 14.45
N ASP A 173 7.12 -5.62 13.90
CA ASP A 173 8.12 -4.74 14.52
C ASP A 173 7.85 -3.24 14.29
N GLY A 174 6.84 -2.90 13.47
CA GLY A 174 6.47 -1.52 13.12
C GLY A 174 7.13 -0.97 11.85
N THR A 175 7.97 -1.73 11.14
CA THR A 175 8.48 -1.33 9.83
C THR A 175 7.32 -1.20 8.82
N THR A 176 7.33 -0.16 7.99
CA THR A 176 6.19 0.19 7.12
C THR A 176 6.45 -0.03 5.64
N LYS A 177 5.39 -0.32 4.88
CA LYS A 177 5.40 -0.42 3.42
C LYS A 177 4.16 0.26 2.84
N THR A 178 4.33 1.02 1.76
CA THR A 178 3.22 1.60 1.00
C THR A 178 2.82 0.67 -0.15
N ILE A 179 1.52 0.45 -0.28
CA ILE A 179 0.86 -0.19 -1.43
C ILE A 179 0.16 0.90 -2.24
N ALA A 180 0.42 0.97 -3.55
CA ALA A 180 -0.20 1.94 -4.44
C ALA A 180 -1.20 1.26 -5.39
N VAL A 181 -2.45 1.74 -5.40
CA VAL A 181 -3.49 1.25 -6.32
C VAL A 181 -3.85 2.34 -7.31
N THR A 182 -3.80 2.02 -8.60
CA THR A 182 -4.15 2.95 -9.68
C THR A 182 -5.53 2.64 -10.23
N ILE A 183 -6.46 3.58 -10.09
CA ILE A 183 -7.78 3.56 -10.71
C ILE A 183 -7.64 4.25 -12.07
N VAL A 184 -8.07 3.59 -13.15
CA VAL A 184 -8.08 4.13 -14.51
C VAL A 184 -9.52 4.37 -14.93
N GLY A 185 -9.84 5.60 -15.33
CA GLY A 185 -11.18 6.00 -15.75
C GLY A 185 -11.56 5.49 -17.14
N THR A 186 -12.85 5.30 -17.33
CA THR A 186 -13.49 5.01 -18.63
C THR A 186 -14.19 6.25 -19.16
N ASN A 187 -14.70 6.20 -20.40
CA ASN A 187 -15.51 7.28 -20.92
C ASN A 187 -16.97 6.93 -20.69
N GLU A 188 -17.70 7.82 -20.05
CA GLU A 188 -19.13 7.68 -19.84
C GLU A 188 -19.91 8.26 -21.02
N LEU A 189 -21.07 7.67 -21.32
CA LEU A 189 -21.90 8.15 -22.43
C LEU A 189 -22.70 9.38 -21.98
N PRO A 190 -22.80 10.42 -22.83
CA PRO A 190 -23.66 11.55 -22.53
C PRO A 190 -25.14 11.13 -22.62
N GLU A 191 -25.95 11.71 -21.74
CA GLU A 191 -27.42 11.57 -21.74
C GLU A 191 -28.07 12.86 -22.24
N THR A 192 -29.12 12.73 -23.05
CA THR A 192 -29.93 13.86 -23.51
C THR A 192 -31.11 14.11 -22.57
N LEU A 193 -31.50 15.38 -22.40
CA LEU A 193 -32.71 15.75 -21.67
C LEU A 193 -33.82 16.17 -22.64
N ASP A 194 -35.06 15.83 -22.29
CA ASP A 194 -36.23 16.34 -23.01
C ASP A 194 -36.33 17.85 -22.82
N VAL A 195 -36.51 18.55 -23.94
CA VAL A 195 -36.69 19.99 -23.98
C VAL A 195 -38.04 20.29 -24.60
N SER A 196 -38.83 21.13 -23.93
CA SER A 196 -40.06 21.66 -24.47
C SER A 196 -40.01 23.18 -24.52
N VAL A 197 -40.45 23.75 -25.63
CA VAL A 197 -40.63 25.19 -25.81
C VAL A 197 -42.05 25.46 -26.31
N THR A 198 -42.59 26.61 -25.96
CA THR A 198 -43.86 27.11 -26.51
C THR A 198 -43.63 28.41 -27.24
N GLY A 199 -44.44 28.67 -28.25
CA GLY A 199 -44.40 29.91 -29.01
C GLY A 199 -45.74 30.24 -29.63
N ARG A 200 -45.82 31.43 -30.24
CA ARG A 200 -46.95 31.84 -31.06
C ARG A 200 -46.69 31.42 -32.48
N GLU A 201 -47.75 31.14 -33.23
CA GLU A 201 -47.66 30.78 -34.65
C GLU A 201 -47.16 31.97 -35.50
N ASP A 202 -47.48 33.20 -35.09
CA ASP A 202 -46.93 34.44 -35.64
C ASP A 202 -45.99 35.16 -34.65
N PRO A 203 -44.77 34.68 -34.41
CA PRO A 203 -43.87 35.35 -33.48
C PRO A 203 -43.10 36.45 -34.20
N SER A 204 -42.83 37.57 -33.52
CA SER A 204 -41.99 38.65 -34.05
C SER A 204 -40.49 38.29 -34.13
N SER A 205 -40.11 37.13 -33.60
CA SER A 205 -38.77 36.55 -33.59
C SER A 205 -38.88 35.02 -33.60
N LEU A 206 -37.85 34.29 -34.04
CA LEU A 206 -37.86 32.83 -33.94
C LEU A 206 -38.07 32.35 -32.50
N ILE A 207 -38.67 31.17 -32.36
CA ILE A 207 -38.82 30.48 -31.07
C ILE A 207 -37.46 29.84 -30.75
N ALA A 208 -36.80 30.33 -29.70
CA ALA A 208 -35.51 29.80 -29.26
C ALA A 208 -35.69 28.44 -28.57
N VAL A 209 -34.94 27.43 -29.01
CA VAL A 209 -34.91 26.09 -28.40
C VAL A 209 -33.55 25.92 -27.73
N ASN A 210 -33.52 25.57 -26.46
CA ASN A 210 -32.27 25.28 -25.76
C ASN A 210 -32.14 23.77 -25.57
N LEU A 211 -31.26 23.12 -26.33
CA LEU A 211 -30.90 21.73 -26.13
C LEU A 211 -30.18 21.57 -24.78
N ALA A 212 -30.39 20.44 -24.12
CA ALA A 212 -29.79 20.12 -22.84
C ALA A 212 -29.45 18.63 -22.75
N GLY A 213 -28.40 18.33 -21.98
CA GLY A 213 -28.02 16.97 -21.62
C GLY A 213 -27.13 16.95 -20.38
N THR A 214 -26.59 15.79 -20.06
CA THR A 214 -25.62 15.59 -18.98
C THR A 214 -24.54 14.62 -19.41
N ASP A 215 -23.38 14.74 -18.80
CA ASP A 215 -22.28 13.79 -18.92
C ASP A 215 -21.61 13.70 -17.54
N VAL A 216 -21.32 12.50 -17.05
CA VAL A 216 -20.88 12.29 -15.66
C VAL A 216 -19.38 12.52 -15.50
N ASP A 217 -18.58 12.30 -16.54
CA ASP A 217 -17.13 12.51 -16.53
C ASP A 217 -16.71 13.84 -17.19
N GLY A 218 -17.66 14.62 -17.69
CA GLY A 218 -17.35 15.75 -18.54
C GLY A 218 -18.50 16.66 -18.93
N ASN A 219 -18.33 17.27 -20.10
CA ASN A 219 -19.30 18.14 -20.74
C ASN A 219 -19.63 17.58 -22.12
N ILE A 220 -20.85 17.80 -22.58
CA ILE A 220 -21.25 17.46 -23.95
C ILE A 220 -20.47 18.31 -24.95
N GLY A 221 -19.89 17.68 -25.98
CA GLY A 221 -19.21 18.40 -27.05
C GLY A 221 -20.17 18.97 -28.11
N SER A 222 -21.20 18.19 -28.47
CA SER A 222 -22.18 18.60 -29.49
C SER A 222 -23.46 17.76 -29.44
N PHE A 223 -24.53 18.30 -30.02
CA PHE A 223 -25.78 17.60 -30.31
C PHE A 223 -25.90 17.33 -31.82
N GLU A 224 -26.20 16.10 -32.20
CA GLU A 224 -26.51 15.73 -33.60
C GLU A 224 -28.02 15.72 -33.81
N ILE A 225 -28.48 16.41 -34.86
CA ILE A 225 -29.88 16.40 -35.27
C ILE A 225 -30.14 15.15 -36.11
N SER A 226 -30.71 14.10 -35.51
CA SER A 226 -31.01 12.85 -36.23
C SER A 226 -32.21 12.97 -37.18
N SER A 227 -33.19 13.78 -36.82
CA SER A 227 -34.42 13.97 -37.58
C SER A 227 -35.07 15.32 -37.27
N LEU A 228 -35.92 15.78 -38.18
CA LEU A 228 -36.71 16.99 -38.03
C LEU A 228 -38.18 16.68 -38.31
N GLY A 229 -39.06 17.40 -37.63
CA GLY A 229 -40.50 17.32 -37.88
C GLY A 229 -40.87 17.81 -39.29
N ALA A 230 -42.00 17.34 -39.81
CA ALA A 230 -42.49 17.72 -41.14
C ALA A 230 -43.03 19.16 -41.22
N ASN A 231 -43.33 19.78 -40.08
CA ASN A 231 -43.92 21.12 -39.99
C ASN A 231 -42.91 22.12 -39.44
N GLY A 232 -42.72 23.23 -40.16
CA GLY A 232 -41.80 24.29 -39.79
C GLY A 232 -40.36 24.05 -40.25
N THR A 233 -39.47 24.96 -39.88
CA THR A 233 -38.03 24.87 -40.19
C THR A 233 -37.26 25.30 -38.95
N PHE A 234 -36.30 24.49 -38.52
CA PHE A 234 -35.39 24.82 -37.43
C PHE A 234 -34.15 25.50 -37.99
N TYR A 235 -33.61 26.47 -37.26
CA TYR A 235 -32.45 27.26 -37.67
C TYR A 235 -31.40 27.23 -36.57
N ARG A 236 -30.12 27.33 -36.95
CA ARG A 236 -28.99 27.47 -36.01
C ARG A 236 -28.64 28.92 -35.67
N ASP A 237 -29.38 29.87 -36.22
CA ASP A 237 -29.17 31.30 -36.00
C ASP A 237 -30.48 32.04 -35.70
N ALA A 238 -30.38 33.10 -34.90
CA ALA A 238 -31.53 33.93 -34.54
C ALA A 238 -32.14 34.67 -35.76
N ALA A 239 -31.38 34.80 -36.85
CA ALA A 239 -31.81 35.45 -38.08
C ALA A 239 -32.68 34.55 -38.98
N GLY A 240 -32.73 33.24 -38.74
CA GLY A 240 -33.51 32.32 -39.55
C GLY A 240 -32.96 32.13 -40.96
N THR A 241 -31.64 32.23 -41.11
CA THR A 241 -30.99 32.13 -42.43
C THR A 241 -30.27 30.82 -42.62
N GLN A 242 -29.95 30.12 -41.53
CA GLN A 242 -29.20 28.87 -41.56
C GLN A 242 -30.07 27.71 -41.07
N ALA A 243 -30.79 27.09 -42.00
CA ALA A 243 -31.64 25.95 -41.69
C ALA A 243 -30.81 24.73 -41.22
N LEU A 244 -31.35 24.00 -40.24
CA LEU A 244 -30.81 22.71 -39.81
C LEU A 244 -31.25 21.60 -40.77
N THR A 245 -30.40 20.60 -40.92
CA THR A 245 -30.68 19.37 -41.68
C THR A 245 -30.41 18.15 -40.80
N PRO A 246 -31.03 17.00 -41.08
CA PRO A 246 -30.60 15.74 -40.47
C PRO A 246 -29.09 15.52 -40.69
N GLY A 247 -28.38 15.06 -39.64
CA GLY A 247 -26.92 14.94 -39.59
C GLY A 247 -26.18 16.23 -39.26
N ALA A 248 -26.89 17.35 -39.07
CA ALA A 248 -26.25 18.59 -38.61
C ALA A 248 -25.81 18.46 -37.15
N SER A 249 -24.60 18.96 -36.85
CA SER A 249 -24.09 19.10 -35.48
C SER A 249 -24.28 20.54 -34.98
N ILE A 250 -24.61 20.67 -33.70
CA ILE A 250 -24.67 21.92 -32.96
C ILE A 250 -23.70 21.80 -31.79
N SER A 251 -22.66 22.63 -31.77
CA SER A 251 -21.69 22.65 -30.68
C SER A 251 -22.36 23.04 -29.37
N ALA A 252 -22.05 22.33 -28.31
CA ALA A 252 -22.54 22.65 -26.98
C ALA A 252 -21.59 23.63 -26.27
N SER A 253 -22.17 24.48 -25.42
CA SER A 253 -21.47 25.24 -24.39
C SER A 253 -21.77 24.60 -23.05
N SER A 254 -20.79 23.90 -22.47
CA SER A 254 -20.98 22.99 -21.34
C SER A 254 -21.96 21.87 -21.71
N ASN A 255 -23.19 21.90 -21.19
CA ASN A 255 -24.17 20.82 -21.36
C ASN A 255 -25.44 21.27 -22.11
N GLY A 256 -25.37 22.41 -22.81
CA GLY A 256 -26.49 22.91 -23.60
C GLY A 256 -26.06 23.61 -24.87
N ALA A 257 -27.01 23.78 -25.78
CA ALA A 257 -26.84 24.50 -27.04
C ALA A 257 -28.13 25.26 -27.39
N THR A 258 -28.05 26.31 -28.20
CA THR A 258 -29.20 27.10 -28.68
C THR A 258 -29.18 27.18 -30.20
#